data_AF-A0A7W0RXH8-F1
#
_entry.id   AF-A0A7W0RXH8-F1
#
_cell.length_a   1.000
_cell.length_b   1.000
_cell.length_c   1.000
_cell.angle_alpha   90.00
_cell.angle_beta   90.00
_cell.angle_gamma   90.00
#
_symmetry.space_group_name_H-M   'P 1'
#
loop_
_entity.id
_entity.type
_entity.pdbx_description
1 polymer ?
#
loop_
_entity_poly.entity_id
_entity_poly.type
_entity_poly.pdbx_seq_one_letter_code
_entity_poly.pdbx_strand_id
1 'polypeptide(L)'
;MAKQRHRASVLLNWIRVERRAAAPLYRQVADQIRGAILAGGISPGELLPASRALALDLGVSRITTLQAYDQLIAEAFLETRRGSGTRVAIALAKKPLARPAASGKSFKPRHVQELFPHEPTSVEFQPAIPAFDLFPRLRWSRLLQRHGARNDPSILDYAHVGGYGPLRQ
;
A
#
# COMPACT_ATOMS: atom_id res chain seq x y z
N MET A 1 -39.81 -10.23 -20.26
CA MET A 1 -38.35 -10.54 -20.20
C MET A 1 -37.82 -10.22 -18.81
N ALA A 2 -37.77 -11.20 -17.90
CA ALA A 2 -37.27 -11.02 -16.54
C ALA A 2 -36.77 -12.35 -15.99
N LYS A 3 -35.45 -12.53 -15.83
CA LYS A 3 -34.84 -13.52 -14.92
C LYS A 3 -33.32 -13.50 -15.08
N GLN A 4 -32.61 -12.84 -14.16
CA GLN A 4 -31.19 -13.11 -13.86
C GLN A 4 -30.80 -12.47 -12.51
N ARG A 5 -31.58 -12.69 -11.44
CA ARG A 5 -31.30 -12.08 -10.11
C ARG A 5 -30.92 -13.06 -9.00
N HIS A 6 -30.84 -14.37 -9.28
CA HIS A 6 -30.67 -15.40 -8.24
C HIS A 6 -29.30 -16.11 -8.19
N ARG A 7 -28.39 -15.96 -9.18
CA ARG A 7 -27.13 -16.74 -9.18
C ARG A 7 -26.14 -16.33 -8.08
N ALA A 8 -26.09 -15.04 -7.71
CA ALA A 8 -25.09 -14.53 -6.76
C ALA A 8 -25.34 -14.95 -5.29
N SER A 9 -26.60 -15.08 -4.85
CA SER A 9 -26.90 -15.45 -3.44
C SER A 9 -26.44 -16.87 -3.10
N VAL A 10 -26.58 -17.80 -4.05
CA VAL A 10 -26.17 -19.20 -3.85
C VAL A 10 -24.65 -19.34 -3.74
N LEU A 11 -23.89 -18.42 -4.34
CA LEU A 11 -22.43 -18.47 -4.40
C LEU A 11 -21.73 -18.04 -3.10
N LEU A 12 -22.42 -17.41 -2.13
CA LEU A 12 -21.82 -16.93 -0.88
C LEU A 12 -22.22 -17.74 0.38
N ASN A 13 -22.90 -18.88 0.21
CA ASN A 13 -23.32 -19.75 1.32
C ASN A 13 -22.15 -20.39 2.12
N TRP A 14 -20.91 -20.26 1.62
CA TRP A 14 -19.71 -20.71 2.30
C TRP A 14 -19.21 -19.72 3.36
N ILE A 15 -19.70 -18.47 3.37
CA ILE A 15 -19.29 -17.48 4.38
C ILE A 15 -19.84 -17.92 5.74
N ARG A 16 -18.94 -18.05 6.72
CA ARG A 16 -19.28 -18.41 8.11
C ARG A 16 -18.99 -17.23 9.04
N VAL A 17 -19.87 -16.99 10.01
CA VAL A 17 -19.73 -15.89 10.96
C VAL A 17 -19.66 -16.45 12.38
N GLU A 18 -18.57 -16.17 13.08
CA GLU A 18 -18.33 -16.62 14.45
C GLU A 18 -18.55 -15.48 15.44
N ARG A 19 -19.68 -15.52 16.15
CA ARG A 19 -20.08 -14.45 17.09
C ARG A 19 -19.20 -14.36 18.35
N ARG A 20 -18.50 -15.43 18.69
CA ARG A 20 -17.63 -15.51 19.88
C ARG A 20 -16.17 -15.19 19.56
N ALA A 21 -15.83 -15.01 18.29
CA ALA A 21 -14.47 -14.65 17.90
C ALA A 21 -14.15 -13.20 18.31
N ALA A 22 -12.87 -12.90 18.55
CA ALA A 22 -12.42 -11.56 18.91
C ALA A 22 -12.60 -10.53 17.77
N ALA A 23 -12.64 -10.99 16.52
CA ALA A 23 -12.81 -10.12 15.35
C ALA A 23 -14.27 -9.68 15.19
N PRO A 24 -14.53 -8.38 14.91
CA PRO A 24 -15.88 -7.90 14.59
C PRO A 24 -16.51 -8.63 13.40
N LEU A 25 -17.83 -8.86 13.44
CA LEU A 25 -18.54 -9.66 12.43
C LEU A 25 -18.39 -9.10 10.99
N TYR A 26 -18.42 -7.78 10.82
CA TYR A 26 -18.28 -7.16 9.50
C TYR A 26 -16.91 -7.46 8.88
N ARG A 27 -15.86 -7.51 9.71
CA ARG A 27 -14.50 -7.82 9.30
C ARG A 27 -14.36 -9.28 8.89
N GLN A 28 -14.98 -10.21 9.62
CA GLN A 28 -15.00 -11.63 9.25
C GLN A 28 -15.65 -11.85 7.88
N VAL A 29 -16.74 -11.14 7.59
CA VAL A 29 -17.41 -11.20 6.27
C VAL A 29 -16.54 -10.58 5.18
N ALA A 30 -15.95 -9.40 5.44
CA ALA A 30 -15.07 -8.73 4.49
C ALA A 30 -13.84 -9.58 4.14
N ASP A 31 -13.17 -10.15 5.16
CA ASP A 31 -11.96 -10.95 4.98
C ASP A 31 -12.22 -12.21 4.16
N GLN A 32 -13.36 -12.88 4.39
CA GLN A 32 -13.76 -14.03 3.59
C GLN A 32 -14.02 -13.65 2.14
N ILE A 33 -14.87 -12.64 1.89
CA ILE A 33 -15.15 -12.17 0.52
C ILE A 33 -13.85 -11.76 -0.19
N ARG A 34 -12.97 -11.02 0.49
CA ARG A 34 -11.65 -10.64 -0.04
C ARG A 34 -10.83 -11.86 -0.43
N GLY A 35 -10.76 -12.87 0.45
CA GLY A 35 -10.06 -14.13 0.20
C GLY A 35 -10.60 -14.86 -1.03
N ALA A 36 -11.92 -14.94 -1.20
CA ALA A 36 -12.52 -15.59 -2.36
C ALA A 36 -12.30 -14.82 -3.67
N ILE A 37 -12.32 -13.48 -3.65
CA ILE A 37 -11.96 -12.66 -4.80
C ILE A 37 -10.50 -12.90 -5.19
N LEU A 38 -9.59 -12.87 -4.22
CA LEU A 38 -8.15 -13.08 -4.46
C LEU A 38 -7.83 -14.50 -4.95
N ALA A 39 -8.57 -15.50 -4.46
CA ALA A 39 -8.46 -16.88 -4.91
C ALA A 39 -9.14 -17.14 -6.28
N GLY A 40 -9.82 -16.14 -6.86
CA GLY A 40 -10.54 -16.27 -8.12
C GLY A 40 -11.87 -17.03 -8.03
N GLY A 41 -12.39 -17.28 -6.83
CA GLY A 41 -13.70 -17.88 -6.60
C GLY A 41 -14.87 -16.94 -6.90
N ILE A 42 -14.63 -15.63 -6.93
CA ILE A 42 -15.58 -14.61 -7.40
C ILE A 42 -14.89 -13.82 -8.50
N SER A 43 -15.48 -13.79 -9.69
CA SER A 43 -14.84 -13.21 -10.86
C SER A 43 -14.88 -11.68 -10.82
N PRO A 44 -13.86 -10.98 -11.35
CA PRO A 44 -13.94 -9.54 -11.58
C PRO A 44 -15.17 -9.17 -12.41
N GLY A 45 -15.87 -8.10 -12.02
CA GLY A 45 -17.12 -7.67 -12.64
C GLY A 45 -18.38 -8.44 -12.20
N GLU A 46 -18.23 -9.50 -11.41
CA GLU A 46 -19.36 -10.27 -10.89
C GLU A 46 -20.17 -9.46 -9.87
N LEU A 47 -21.50 -9.65 -9.90
CA LEU A 47 -22.43 -8.93 -9.03
C LEU A 47 -22.54 -9.63 -7.68
N LEU A 48 -22.34 -8.89 -6.59
CA LEU A 48 -22.62 -9.42 -5.26
C LEU A 48 -24.12 -9.34 -4.94
N PRO A 49 -24.62 -10.19 -4.01
CA PRO A 49 -25.97 -10.06 -3.50
C PRO A 49 -26.21 -8.69 -2.87
N ALA A 50 -27.46 -8.24 -2.91
CA ALA A 50 -27.86 -7.03 -2.20
C ALA A 50 -27.62 -7.20 -0.70
N SER A 51 -27.23 -6.12 0.00
CA SER A 51 -26.90 -6.18 1.42
C SER A 51 -28.01 -6.77 2.30
N ARG A 52 -29.29 -6.57 1.93
CA ARG A 52 -30.43 -7.23 2.61
C ARG A 52 -30.46 -8.74 2.43
N ALA A 53 -30.20 -9.24 1.23
CA ALA A 53 -30.21 -10.67 0.95
C ALA A 53 -29.06 -11.37 1.69
N LEU A 54 -27.84 -10.82 1.58
CA LEU A 54 -26.67 -11.38 2.27
C LEU A 54 -26.81 -11.33 3.79
N ALA A 55 -27.42 -10.27 4.34
CA ALA A 55 -27.69 -10.19 5.78
C ALA A 55 -28.64 -11.31 6.26
N LEU A 56 -29.69 -11.60 5.49
CA LEU A 56 -30.62 -12.69 5.79
C LEU A 56 -29.93 -14.05 5.70
N ASP A 57 -29.18 -14.29 4.63
CA ASP A 57 -28.47 -15.57 4.40
C ASP A 57 -27.46 -15.86 5.51
N LEU A 58 -26.77 -14.84 6.03
CA LEU A 58 -25.77 -14.97 7.11
C LEU A 58 -26.35 -14.83 8.53
N GLY A 59 -27.63 -14.46 8.65
CA GLY A 59 -28.26 -14.19 9.95
C GLY A 59 -27.62 -13.00 10.72
N VAL A 60 -27.09 -12.01 10.02
CA VAL A 60 -26.45 -10.80 10.61
C VAL A 60 -27.28 -9.55 10.36
N SER A 61 -26.96 -8.45 11.05
CA SER A 61 -27.64 -7.18 10.79
C SER A 61 -27.27 -6.62 9.41
N ARG A 62 -28.21 -5.92 8.77
CA ARG A 62 -27.93 -5.20 7.50
C ARG A 62 -26.78 -4.20 7.64
N ILE A 63 -26.65 -3.55 8.81
CA ILE A 63 -25.57 -2.59 9.09
C ILE A 63 -24.21 -3.29 9.01
N THR A 64 -24.09 -4.48 9.59
CA THR A 64 -22.87 -5.30 9.54
C THR A 64 -22.47 -5.64 8.10
N THR A 65 -23.44 -6.03 7.26
CA THR A 65 -23.18 -6.31 5.84
C THR A 65 -22.77 -5.07 5.06
N LEU A 66 -23.41 -3.92 5.35
CA LEU A 66 -23.01 -2.64 4.74
C LEU A 66 -21.58 -2.26 5.11
N GLN A 67 -21.21 -2.36 6.39
CA GLN A 67 -19.84 -2.09 6.85
C GLN A 67 -18.81 -2.97 6.15
N ALA A 68 -19.12 -4.27 5.95
CA ALA A 68 -18.25 -5.17 5.20
C ALA A 68 -18.07 -4.71 3.73
N TYR A 69 -19.16 -4.32 3.08
CA TYR A 69 -19.12 -3.81 1.70
C TYR A 69 -18.38 -2.48 1.61
N ASP A 70 -18.64 -1.54 2.52
CA ASP A 70 -18.00 -0.22 2.55
C ASP A 70 -16.49 -0.36 2.74
N GLN A 71 -16.05 -1.29 3.60
CA GLN A 71 -14.62 -1.58 3.74
C GLN A 71 -14.02 -2.14 2.44
N LEU A 72 -14.67 -3.11 1.80
CA LEU A 72 -14.17 -3.66 0.54
C LEU A 72 -14.20 -2.65 -0.61
N ILE A 73 -15.11 -1.68 -0.58
CA ILE A 73 -15.11 -0.55 -1.52
C ILE A 73 -13.93 0.39 -1.23
N ALA A 74 -13.67 0.72 0.04
CA ALA A 74 -12.54 1.55 0.43
C ALA A 74 -11.18 0.92 0.07
N GLU A 75 -11.10 -0.41 0.11
CA GLU A 75 -9.94 -1.19 -0.33
C GLU A 75 -9.90 -1.46 -1.84
N ALA A 76 -10.86 -0.94 -2.61
CA ALA A 76 -11.00 -1.11 -4.06
C ALA A 76 -11.18 -2.58 -4.53
N PHE A 77 -11.67 -3.47 -3.66
CA PHE A 77 -12.10 -4.81 -4.07
C PHE A 77 -13.47 -4.81 -4.73
N LEU A 78 -14.34 -3.90 -4.28
CA LEU A 78 -15.70 -3.75 -4.79
C LEU A 78 -15.91 -2.35 -5.36
N GLU A 79 -16.80 -2.26 -6.33
CA GLU A 79 -17.27 -1.01 -6.92
C GLU A 79 -18.79 -0.96 -6.85
N THR A 80 -19.33 0.22 -6.55
CA THR A 80 -20.78 0.47 -6.57
C THR A 80 -21.11 1.45 -7.67
N ARG A 81 -22.10 1.10 -8.50
CA ARG A 81 -22.65 2.00 -9.52
C ARG A 81 -24.12 2.26 -9.22
N ARG A 82 -24.51 3.54 -9.14
CA ARG A 82 -25.91 3.93 -8.86
C ARG A 82 -26.87 3.15 -9.77
N GLY A 83 -27.88 2.53 -9.17
CA GLY A 83 -28.90 1.73 -9.86
C GLY A 83 -28.47 0.34 -10.34
N SER A 84 -27.18 -0.02 -10.26
CA SER A 84 -26.63 -1.24 -10.86
C SER A 84 -26.16 -2.30 -9.86
N GLY A 85 -26.18 -2.00 -8.55
CA GLY A 85 -25.69 -2.89 -7.48
C GLY A 85 -24.17 -2.82 -7.27
N THR A 86 -23.68 -3.64 -6.35
CA THR A 86 -22.25 -3.76 -6.01
C THR A 86 -21.62 -4.90 -6.79
N ARG A 87 -20.45 -4.66 -7.40
CA ARG A 87 -19.70 -5.66 -8.18
C ARG A 87 -18.26 -5.75 -7.72
N VAL A 88 -17.59 -6.87 -8.01
CA VAL A 88 -16.14 -6.97 -7.88
C VAL A 88 -15.47 -6.03 -8.88
N ALA A 89 -14.48 -5.26 -8.43
CA ALA A 89 -13.77 -4.29 -9.24
C ALA A 89 -13.15 -4.96 -10.50
N ILE A 90 -13.39 -4.38 -11.68
CA ILE A 90 -12.87 -4.92 -12.95
C ILE A 90 -11.34 -4.76 -13.00
N ALA A 91 -10.78 -3.78 -12.30
CA ALA A 91 -9.34 -3.59 -12.17
C ALA A 91 -8.60 -4.80 -11.56
N LEU A 92 -9.32 -5.69 -10.87
CA LEU A 92 -8.79 -6.97 -10.37
C LEU A 92 -8.66 -8.04 -11.45
N ALA A 93 -9.23 -7.84 -12.64
CA ALA A 93 -8.93 -8.62 -13.84
C ALA A 93 -7.52 -8.31 -14.36
N LYS A 94 -6.51 -8.43 -13.49
CA LYS A 94 -5.13 -8.53 -13.94
C LYS A 94 -5.04 -9.83 -14.71
N LYS A 95 -5.19 -9.75 -16.02
CA LYS A 95 -4.55 -10.70 -16.93
C LYS A 95 -3.10 -10.75 -16.44
N PRO A 96 -2.54 -11.92 -16.07
CA PRO A 96 -1.13 -12.00 -15.80
C PRO A 96 -0.48 -11.38 -17.02
N LEU A 97 0.22 -10.24 -16.84
CA LEU A 97 1.13 -9.77 -17.87
C LEU A 97 1.96 -11.00 -18.14
N ALA A 98 1.81 -11.58 -19.34
CA ALA A 98 2.50 -12.78 -19.70
C ALA A 98 3.94 -12.50 -19.33
N ARG A 99 4.45 -13.21 -18.31
CA ARG A 99 5.81 -13.01 -17.85
C ARG A 99 6.61 -13.20 -19.12
N PRO A 100 7.28 -12.17 -19.66
CA PRO A 100 7.99 -12.32 -20.92
C PRO A 100 8.84 -13.56 -20.71
N ALA A 101 8.64 -14.57 -21.55
CA ALA A 101 9.31 -15.85 -21.44
C ALA A 101 10.76 -15.50 -21.19
N ALA A 102 11.27 -15.84 -20.00
CA ALA A 102 12.53 -15.30 -19.52
C ALA A 102 13.59 -15.72 -20.55
N SER A 103 13.95 -14.82 -21.46
CA SER A 103 15.08 -15.01 -22.33
C SER A 103 16.26 -15.02 -21.37
N GLY A 104 16.78 -16.22 -21.17
CA GLY A 104 17.59 -16.57 -20.00
C GLY A 104 18.79 -15.66 -19.84
N LYS A 105 18.65 -14.65 -18.97
CA LYS A 105 19.72 -14.10 -18.13
C LYS A 105 19.07 -13.74 -16.81
N SER A 106 19.15 -14.64 -15.83
CA SER A 106 18.82 -14.31 -14.46
C SER A 106 19.66 -13.11 -14.05
N PHE A 107 19.02 -12.00 -13.68
CA PHE A 107 19.72 -10.86 -13.11
C PHE A 107 20.24 -11.32 -11.75
N LYS A 108 21.52 -11.66 -11.68
CA LYS A 108 22.23 -11.84 -10.43
C LYS A 108 22.58 -10.43 -9.95
N PRO A 109 21.98 -9.90 -8.88
CA PRO A 109 22.41 -8.62 -8.34
C PRO A 109 23.88 -8.77 -7.93
N ARG A 110 24.80 -8.09 -8.64
CA ARG A 110 26.17 -7.95 -8.16
C ARG A 110 26.12 -7.13 -6.88
N HIS A 111 26.82 -7.58 -5.86
CA HIS A 111 26.98 -6.81 -4.63
C HIS A 111 27.67 -5.50 -4.98
N VAL A 112 27.16 -4.36 -4.49
CA VAL A 112 27.72 -3.03 -4.81
C VAL A 112 29.21 -2.96 -4.43
N GLN A 113 29.63 -3.69 -3.39
CA GLN A 113 31.03 -3.84 -2.98
C GLN A 113 31.95 -4.41 -4.06
N GLU A 114 31.45 -5.31 -4.92
CA GLU A 114 32.27 -5.91 -6.00
C GLU A 114 32.56 -4.93 -7.14
N LEU A 115 31.83 -3.81 -7.19
CA LEU A 115 32.02 -2.75 -8.20
C LEU A 115 33.06 -1.71 -7.77
N PHE A 116 33.44 -1.67 -6.49
CA PHE A 116 34.40 -0.71 -5.93
C PHE A 116 35.35 -1.40 -4.95
N PRO A 117 36.39 -2.10 -5.44
CA PRO A 117 37.43 -2.65 -4.57
C PRO A 117 38.19 -1.49 -3.91
N HIS A 118 38.12 -1.39 -2.58
CA HIS A 118 38.92 -0.45 -1.80
C HIS A 118 40.31 -1.05 -1.56
N GLU A 119 41.27 -0.76 -2.43
CA GLU A 119 42.70 -0.98 -2.17
C GLU A 119 43.27 0.27 -1.46
N PRO A 120 43.73 0.18 -0.20
CA PRO A 120 44.07 1.35 0.62
C PRO A 120 45.39 2.06 0.28
N THR A 121 45.95 1.87 -0.92
CA THR A 121 47.32 2.34 -1.25
C THR A 121 47.47 3.16 -2.53
N SER A 122 46.38 3.63 -3.14
CA SER A 122 46.46 4.48 -4.33
C SER A 122 45.83 5.84 -4.05
N VAL A 123 46.53 6.93 -4.38
CA VAL A 123 46.02 8.31 -4.29
C VAL A 123 44.63 8.35 -4.92
N GLU A 124 43.62 8.67 -4.12
CA GLU A 124 42.21 8.53 -4.46
C GLU A 124 41.75 9.72 -5.31
N PHE A 125 41.83 9.57 -6.64
CA PHE A 125 41.34 10.56 -7.61
C PHE A 125 39.84 10.43 -7.90
N GLN A 126 39.07 9.85 -6.98
CA GLN A 126 37.63 9.67 -7.19
C GLN A 126 36.92 11.03 -7.17
N PRO A 127 36.23 11.42 -8.25
CA PRO A 127 35.46 12.65 -8.25
C PRO A 127 34.32 12.54 -7.23
N ALA A 128 33.97 13.66 -6.61
CA ALA A 128 32.88 13.79 -5.62
C ALA A 128 33.13 13.16 -4.23
N ILE A 129 34.36 12.79 -3.88
CA ILE A 129 34.74 12.48 -2.49
C ILE A 129 35.40 13.72 -1.86
N PRO A 130 34.77 14.34 -0.83
CA PRO A 130 35.42 15.39 -0.06
C PRO A 130 36.61 14.85 0.75
N ALA A 131 37.63 15.68 0.97
CA ALA A 131 38.74 15.35 1.87
C ALA A 131 38.26 15.32 3.34
N PHE A 132 37.79 14.15 3.81
CA PHE A 132 37.21 13.98 5.15
C PHE A 132 38.23 14.19 6.28
N ASP A 133 39.51 13.92 6.01
CA ASP A 133 40.64 14.15 6.90
C ASP A 133 40.88 15.65 7.15
N LEU A 134 40.61 16.50 6.16
CA LEU A 134 40.75 17.95 6.25
C LEU A 134 39.50 18.67 6.80
N PHE A 135 38.40 17.95 7.06
CA PHE A 135 37.18 18.57 7.57
C PHE A 135 37.41 19.22 8.95
N PRO A 136 37.12 20.52 9.13
CA PRO A 136 37.49 21.27 10.34
C PRO A 136 36.52 21.01 11.50
N ARG A 137 36.49 19.78 12.02
CA ARG A 137 35.54 19.28 13.04
C ARG A 137 35.33 20.23 14.22
N LEU A 138 36.43 20.78 14.79
CA LEU A 138 36.37 21.66 15.95
C LEU A 138 35.82 23.06 15.63
N ARG A 139 36.02 23.57 14.42
CA ARG A 139 35.47 24.87 14.01
C ARG A 139 33.97 24.72 13.71
N TRP A 140 33.60 23.64 13.04
CA TRP A 140 32.20 23.30 12.76
C TRP A 140 31.38 23.16 14.05
N SER A 141 31.85 22.37 15.02
CA SER A 141 31.15 22.16 16.29
C SER A 141 30.92 23.48 17.06
N ARG A 142 31.92 24.36 17.08
CA ARG A 142 31.79 25.70 17.71
C ARG A 142 30.74 26.57 17.03
N LEU A 143 30.70 26.59 15.70
CA LEU A 143 29.69 27.35 14.95
C LEU A 143 28.28 26.77 15.17
N LEU A 144 28.16 25.44 15.15
CA LEU A 144 26.90 24.75 15.40
C LEU A 144 26.36 25.08 16.79
N GLN A 145 27.20 25.05 17.84
CA GLN A 145 26.79 25.43 19.19
C GLN A 145 26.41 26.91 19.28
N ARG A 146 27.21 27.81 18.69
CA ARG A 146 26.95 29.26 18.73
C ARG A 146 25.62 29.65 18.08
N HIS A 147 25.26 29.00 16.97
CA HIS A 147 24.06 29.34 16.22
C HIS A 147 22.85 28.48 16.60
N GLY A 148 23.05 27.23 17.03
CA GLY A 148 22.00 26.33 17.51
C GLY A 148 21.47 26.65 18.91
N ALA A 149 22.23 27.39 19.73
CA ALA A 149 21.74 27.88 21.02
C ALA A 149 20.70 29.01 20.90
N ARG A 150 20.50 29.55 19.69
CA ARG A 150 19.38 30.46 19.42
C ARG A 150 18.12 29.60 19.31
N ASN A 151 17.26 29.64 20.32
CA ASN A 151 15.96 28.96 20.31
C ASN A 151 15.01 29.62 19.31
N ASP A 152 15.30 29.48 18.03
CA ASP A 152 14.40 29.79 16.93
C ASP A 152 13.87 28.47 16.33
N PRO A 153 12.63 28.06 16.66
CA PRO A 153 12.06 26.82 16.17
C PRO A 153 11.99 26.72 14.64
N SER A 154 11.99 27.86 13.92
CA SER A 154 11.92 27.84 12.45
C SER A 154 13.20 27.30 11.80
N ILE A 155 14.33 27.29 12.51
CA ILE A 155 15.61 26.70 12.06
C ILE A 155 15.53 25.16 12.02
N LEU A 156 14.67 24.57 12.86
CA LEU A 156 14.47 23.12 12.93
C LEU A 156 13.39 22.62 11.96
N ASP A 157 12.64 23.55 11.36
CA ASP A 157 11.61 23.23 10.38
C ASP A 157 12.12 23.43 8.94
N TYR A 158 11.48 22.79 7.98
CA TYR A 158 11.68 23.03 6.55
C TYR A 158 10.90 24.25 6.04
N ALA A 159 10.66 25.25 6.91
CA ALA A 159 9.75 26.36 6.66
C ALA A 159 10.23 27.33 5.55
N HIS A 160 11.53 27.33 5.25
CA HIS A 160 12.11 28.28 4.30
C HIS A 160 12.27 27.69 2.90
N VAL A 161 11.32 28.00 2.01
CA VAL A 161 11.42 27.70 0.58
C VAL A 161 12.68 28.38 0.01
N GLY A 162 13.60 27.59 -0.54
CA GLY A 162 14.88 28.08 -1.07
C GLY A 162 15.99 28.28 -0.02
N GLY A 163 15.85 27.72 1.19
CA GLY A 163 16.87 27.77 2.24
C GLY A 163 16.73 28.96 3.19
N TYR A 164 17.60 29.05 4.20
CA TYR A 164 17.54 30.10 5.22
C TYR A 164 17.97 31.46 4.64
N GLY A 165 17.09 32.46 4.69
CA GLY A 165 17.26 33.76 4.03
C GLY A 165 18.59 34.46 4.33
N PRO A 166 19.01 34.59 5.59
CA PRO A 166 20.29 35.20 5.96
C PRO A 166 21.54 34.52 5.40
N LEU A 167 21.46 33.26 4.94
CA LEU A 167 22.60 32.57 4.30
C LEU A 167 22.66 32.78 2.78
N ARG A 168 21.70 33.52 2.21
CA ARG A 168 21.66 33.84 0.76
C ARG A 168 22.13 35.25 0.42
N GLN A 169 22.46 36.07 1.42
CA GLN A 169 22.92 37.46 1.27
C GLN A 169 24.40 37.54 1.63
#